data_AF-A0A7W0YFL2-F1
#
_entry.id   AF-A0A7W0YFL2-F1
#
_cell.length_a   1.000
_cell.length_b   1.000
_cell.length_c   1.000
_cell.angle_alpha   90.00
_cell.angle_beta   90.00
_cell.angle_gamma   90.00
#
_symmetry.space_group_name_H-M   'P 1'
#
loop_
_entity.id
_entity.type
_entity.pdbx_description
1 polymer ?
#
loop_
_entity_poly.entity_id
_entity_poly.type
_entity_poly.pdbx_seq_one_letter_code
_entity_poly.pdbx_strand_id
1 'polypeptide(L)'
;MALTRQVNAAAKEAQRAQLAFERSQALEEKERKRLYTESRIAEAALKNEQLQHYVTQLETVLEGTLDRDDYLEFEDLKAPLLGKPFQAQDLPAPELPPALILPEEPSRIVRLRRGWRERHAEEVLAARTQHAAAAEAWERREQERIALLASAEKEHERAQQDLNREIARQHREVDEIHAGFEADDPSAVVWYFSEVLRASSYPEGFPQQFKMAFVPESKQLVIEYALPPYELIPEVASRRYVKAKDEIFSTSRPMTQRKALYASLVSQVSLRTIHELFEAARLGKLETVVFNGYVETVDKATGRRMSSPVED
;
A
#
# COMPACT_ATOMS: atom_id res chain seq x y z
N MET A 1 77.39 -26.86 13.58
CA MET A 1 76.44 -27.84 12.99
C MET A 1 74.98 -27.63 13.42
N ALA A 2 74.68 -27.18 14.65
CA ALA A 2 73.29 -26.95 15.09
C ALA A 2 72.58 -25.79 14.36
N LEU A 3 73.27 -24.65 14.16
CA LEU A 3 72.71 -23.48 13.46
C LEU A 3 72.29 -23.78 12.02
N THR A 4 73.09 -24.57 11.28
CA THR A 4 72.79 -24.98 9.90
C THR A 4 71.56 -25.90 9.81
N ARG A 5 71.35 -26.77 10.81
CA ARG A 5 70.13 -27.61 10.89
C ARG A 5 68.89 -26.76 11.19
N GLN A 6 69.03 -25.73 12.01
CA GLN A 6 67.95 -24.82 12.37
C GLN A 6 67.51 -23.94 11.19
N VAL A 7 68.48 -23.40 10.43
CA VAL A 7 68.21 -22.64 9.19
C VAL A 7 67.55 -23.53 8.12
N ASN A 8 68.01 -24.78 7.95
CA ASN A 8 67.41 -25.71 7.00
C ASN A 8 66.00 -26.20 7.41
N ALA A 9 65.73 -26.30 8.71
CA ALA A 9 64.39 -26.62 9.23
C ALA A 9 63.42 -25.45 8.98
N ALA A 10 63.83 -24.22 9.30
CA ALA A 10 63.05 -23.01 9.04
C ALA A 10 62.77 -22.80 7.54
N ALA A 11 63.75 -23.07 6.66
CA ALA A 11 63.55 -22.99 5.21
C ALA A 11 62.53 -24.01 4.68
N LYS A 12 62.55 -25.25 5.20
CA LYS A 12 61.56 -26.29 4.84
C LYS A 12 60.16 -25.95 5.38
N GLU A 13 60.07 -25.37 6.57
CA GLU A 13 58.81 -24.95 7.16
C GLU A 13 58.20 -23.76 6.39
N ALA A 14 59.01 -22.76 6.04
CA ALA A 14 58.60 -21.65 5.18
C ALA A 14 58.11 -22.14 3.80
N GLN A 15 58.82 -23.11 3.18
CA GLN A 15 58.40 -23.70 1.91
C GLN A 15 57.07 -24.46 2.03
N ARG A 16 56.85 -25.21 3.12
CA ARG A 16 55.58 -25.89 3.39
C ARG A 16 54.44 -24.91 3.63
N ALA A 17 54.69 -23.83 4.38
CA ALA A 17 53.73 -22.78 4.63
C ALA A 17 53.32 -22.06 3.32
N GLN A 18 54.28 -21.78 2.44
CA GLN A 18 54.02 -21.17 1.13
C GLN A 18 53.17 -22.08 0.23
N LEU A 19 53.52 -23.37 0.12
CA LEU A 19 52.72 -24.33 -0.66
C LEU A 19 51.31 -24.54 -0.08
N ALA A 20 51.17 -24.50 1.25
CA ALA A 20 49.87 -24.57 1.91
C ALA A 20 49.02 -23.33 1.59
N PHE A 21 49.63 -22.14 1.59
CA PHE A 21 48.99 -20.88 1.23
C PHE A 21 48.57 -20.82 -0.25
N GLU A 22 49.43 -21.25 -1.17
CA GLU A 22 49.09 -21.33 -2.60
C GLU A 22 47.93 -22.31 -2.85
N ARG A 23 47.91 -23.45 -2.15
CA ARG A 23 46.81 -24.41 -2.20
C ARG A 23 45.52 -23.84 -1.62
N SER A 24 45.58 -23.11 -0.50
CA SER A 24 44.39 -22.48 0.07
C SER A 24 43.82 -21.42 -0.87
N GLN A 25 44.67 -20.57 -1.47
CA GLN A 25 44.24 -19.60 -2.48
C GLN A 25 43.61 -20.25 -3.71
N ALA A 26 44.19 -21.35 -4.21
CA ALA A 26 43.63 -22.06 -5.36
C ALA A 26 42.26 -22.71 -5.04
N LEU A 27 42.08 -23.20 -3.81
CA LEU A 27 40.80 -23.74 -3.34
C LEU A 27 39.76 -22.62 -3.20
N GLU A 28 40.11 -21.51 -2.58
CA GLU A 28 39.26 -20.32 -2.43
C GLU A 28 38.84 -19.77 -3.80
N GLU A 29 39.76 -19.67 -4.77
CA GLU A 29 39.44 -19.19 -6.11
C GLU A 29 38.49 -20.14 -6.84
N LYS A 30 38.70 -21.46 -6.71
CA LYS A 30 37.81 -22.48 -7.28
C LYS A 30 36.43 -22.42 -6.64
N GLU A 31 36.35 -22.25 -5.32
CA GLU A 31 35.09 -22.10 -4.59
C GLU A 31 34.36 -20.82 -5.01
N ARG A 32 35.06 -19.68 -5.09
CA ARG A 32 34.51 -18.41 -5.58
C ARG A 32 33.94 -18.54 -7.00
N LYS A 33 34.67 -19.18 -7.92
CA LYS A 33 34.20 -19.42 -9.30
C LYS A 33 32.97 -20.34 -9.33
N ARG A 34 32.91 -21.33 -8.43
CA ARG A 34 31.76 -22.22 -8.27
C ARG A 34 30.54 -21.44 -7.78
N LEU A 35 30.67 -20.71 -6.67
CA LEU A 35 29.58 -19.90 -6.08
C LEU A 35 29.07 -18.85 -7.07
N TYR A 36 29.97 -18.22 -7.83
CA TYR A 36 29.57 -17.29 -8.89
C TYR A 36 28.74 -17.98 -9.97
N THR A 37 29.18 -19.14 -10.46
CA THR A 37 28.42 -19.93 -11.45
C THR A 37 27.05 -20.34 -10.91
N GLU A 38 26.99 -20.82 -9.66
CA GLU A 38 25.75 -21.21 -8.98
C GLU A 38 24.80 -20.00 -8.84
N SER A 39 25.32 -18.83 -8.46
CA SER A 39 24.56 -17.58 -8.39
C SER A 39 23.97 -17.19 -9.74
N ARG A 40 24.73 -17.26 -10.84
CA ARG A 40 24.24 -16.94 -12.18
C ARG A 40 23.19 -17.92 -12.69
N ILE A 41 23.30 -19.20 -12.33
CA ILE A 41 22.28 -20.20 -12.63
C ILE A 41 21.00 -19.90 -11.82
N ALA A 42 21.13 -19.57 -10.53
CA ALA A 42 20.01 -19.21 -9.69
C ALA A 42 19.28 -17.95 -10.19
N GLU A 43 20.02 -16.93 -10.65
CA GLU A 43 19.44 -15.73 -11.26
C GLU A 43 18.62 -16.06 -12.52
N ALA A 44 19.14 -16.93 -13.40
CA ALA A 44 18.40 -17.36 -14.58
C ALA A 44 17.14 -18.16 -14.21
N ALA A 45 17.22 -19.01 -13.17
CA ALA A 45 16.08 -19.77 -12.65
C ALA A 45 15.00 -18.85 -12.08
N LEU A 46 15.37 -17.87 -11.26
CA LEU A 46 14.44 -16.89 -10.69
C LEU A 46 13.70 -16.11 -11.79
N LYS A 47 14.42 -15.66 -12.82
CA LYS A 47 13.80 -14.95 -13.96
C LYS A 47 12.84 -15.84 -14.75
N ASN A 48 13.09 -17.15 -14.83
CA ASN A 48 12.17 -18.08 -15.48
C ASN A 48 10.92 -18.32 -14.62
N GLU A 49 11.07 -18.41 -13.30
CA GLU A 49 9.96 -18.53 -12.37
C GLU A 49 9.04 -17.31 -12.46
N GLN A 50 9.60 -16.10 -12.44
CA GLN A 50 8.85 -14.86 -12.64
C GLN A 50 8.12 -14.82 -14.00
N LEU A 51 8.80 -15.22 -15.07
CA LEU A 51 8.21 -15.29 -16.40
C LEU A 51 7.06 -16.31 -16.46
N GLN A 52 7.23 -17.48 -15.83
CA GLN A 52 6.20 -18.51 -15.81
C GLN A 52 5.01 -18.08 -14.95
N HIS A 53 5.25 -17.47 -13.79
CA HIS A 53 4.19 -16.91 -12.94
C HIS A 53 3.34 -15.91 -13.73
N TYR A 54 3.98 -14.98 -14.43
CA TYR A 54 3.28 -14.00 -15.26
C TYR A 54 2.48 -14.64 -16.40
N VAL A 55 3.05 -15.62 -17.09
CA VAL A 55 2.33 -16.35 -18.15
C VAL A 55 1.12 -17.09 -17.57
N THR A 56 1.27 -17.74 -16.42
CA THR A 56 0.16 -18.40 -15.74
C THR A 56 -0.93 -17.42 -15.33
N GLN A 57 -0.58 -16.23 -14.83
CA GLN A 57 -1.56 -15.17 -14.55
C GLN A 57 -2.37 -14.75 -15.78
N LEU A 58 -1.77 -14.76 -16.98
CA LEU A 58 -2.46 -14.50 -18.25
C LEU A 58 -3.33 -15.70 -18.68
N GLU A 59 -2.89 -16.92 -18.40
CA GLU A 59 -3.61 -18.15 -18.75
C GLU A 59 -4.82 -18.43 -17.84
N THR A 60 -4.87 -17.85 -16.65
CA THR A 60 -5.92 -18.10 -15.63
C THR A 60 -6.74 -16.86 -15.28
N VAL A 61 -6.80 -15.87 -16.18
CA VAL A 61 -7.57 -14.62 -15.97
C VAL A 61 -9.03 -14.90 -15.68
N LEU A 62 -9.64 -15.87 -16.35
CA LEU A 62 -11.02 -16.30 -16.12
C LEU A 62 -11.16 -17.12 -14.83
N GLU A 63 -10.30 -18.12 -14.64
CA GLU A 63 -10.39 -19.04 -13.50
C GLU A 63 -10.35 -18.31 -12.15
N GLY A 64 -9.59 -17.22 -12.04
CA GLY A 64 -9.48 -16.44 -10.81
C GLY A 64 -10.76 -15.75 -10.35
N THR A 65 -11.81 -15.69 -11.18
CA THR A 65 -13.10 -15.08 -10.84
C THR A 65 -14.22 -16.09 -10.62
N LEU A 66 -14.10 -17.32 -11.12
CA LEU A 66 -15.19 -18.31 -11.11
C LEU A 66 -15.65 -18.73 -9.70
N ASP A 67 -14.79 -18.56 -8.69
CA ASP A 67 -15.08 -18.85 -7.28
C ASP A 67 -15.47 -17.61 -6.46
N ARG A 68 -15.57 -16.42 -7.10
CA ARG A 68 -15.87 -15.15 -6.43
C ARG A 68 -17.29 -14.73 -6.74
N ASP A 69 -18.03 -14.37 -5.69
CA ASP A 69 -19.34 -13.74 -5.84
C ASP A 69 -19.13 -12.28 -6.20
N ASP A 70 -19.33 -11.94 -7.48
CA ASP A 70 -19.17 -10.58 -8.01
C ASP A 70 -20.38 -9.67 -7.71
N TYR A 71 -21.36 -10.18 -6.95
CA TYR A 71 -22.49 -9.37 -6.49
C TYR A 71 -22.05 -8.25 -5.56
N LEU A 72 -22.39 -7.03 -5.95
CA LEU A 72 -22.19 -5.84 -5.15
C LEU A 72 -23.44 -5.53 -4.33
N GLU A 73 -23.32 -5.53 -3.00
CA GLU A 73 -24.39 -5.09 -2.11
C GLU A 73 -24.28 -3.59 -1.87
N PHE A 74 -25.36 -2.84 -2.12
CA PHE A 74 -25.35 -1.37 -2.00
C PHE A 74 -25.04 -0.89 -0.58
N GLU A 75 -25.38 -1.67 0.45
CA GLU A 75 -25.03 -1.32 1.83
C GLU A 75 -23.52 -1.34 2.09
N ASP A 76 -22.76 -2.19 1.39
CA ASP A 76 -21.30 -2.24 1.51
C ASP A 76 -20.61 -1.01 0.90
N LEU A 77 -21.32 -0.28 0.04
CA LEU A 77 -20.84 0.98 -0.54
C LEU A 77 -20.98 2.14 0.44
N LYS A 78 -21.74 2.01 1.53
CA LYS A 78 -21.94 3.08 2.50
C LYS A 78 -20.75 3.21 3.43
N ALA A 79 -20.18 4.42 3.51
CA ALA A 79 -19.06 4.69 4.39
C ALA A 79 -19.45 4.44 5.86
N PRO A 80 -18.58 3.81 6.68
CA PRO A 80 -18.87 3.55 8.08
C PRO A 80 -18.93 4.86 8.89
N LEU A 81 -19.88 4.93 9.83
CA LEU A 81 -20.09 6.08 10.74
C LEU A 81 -19.09 6.10 11.92
N LEU A 82 -17.80 5.87 11.65
CA LEU A 82 -16.77 5.85 12.69
C LEU A 82 -16.07 7.20 12.80
N GLY A 83 -16.58 8.06 13.68
CA GLY A 83 -15.86 9.23 14.17
C GLY A 83 -14.70 8.83 15.07
N LYS A 84 -13.55 9.51 14.96
CA LYS A 84 -12.47 9.34 15.94
C LYS A 84 -12.88 10.05 17.23
N PRO A 85 -12.70 9.47 18.42
CA PRO A 85 -12.97 10.18 19.66
C PRO A 85 -12.02 11.37 19.83
N PHE A 86 -12.48 12.43 20.48
CA PHE A 86 -11.63 13.54 20.90
C PHE A 86 -10.49 13.02 21.79
N GLN A 87 -9.25 13.37 21.44
CA GLN A 87 -8.06 13.02 22.20
C GLN A 87 -7.38 14.29 22.69
N ALA A 88 -7.46 14.55 24.00
CA ALA A 88 -6.83 15.71 24.64
C ALA A 88 -5.33 15.51 24.94
N GLN A 89 -4.71 14.43 24.45
CA GLN A 89 -3.35 14.02 24.83
C GLN A 89 -2.25 14.98 24.38
N ASP A 90 -2.52 15.78 23.34
CA ASP A 90 -1.61 16.83 22.85
C ASP A 90 -1.81 18.17 23.58
N LEU A 91 -2.78 18.26 24.50
CA LEU A 91 -3.06 19.45 25.30
C LEU A 91 -2.31 19.39 26.65
N PRO A 92 -1.96 20.55 27.24
CA PRO A 92 -1.33 20.58 28.55
C PRO A 92 -2.19 19.88 29.60
N ALA A 93 -1.56 19.03 30.40
CA ALA A 93 -2.22 18.37 31.52
C ALA A 93 -2.60 19.42 32.60
N PRO A 94 -3.68 19.18 33.37
CA PRO A 94 -4.05 20.07 34.46
C PRO A 94 -2.93 20.12 35.53
N GLU A 95 -2.46 21.31 35.85
CA GLU A 95 -1.49 21.55 36.93
C GLU A 95 -2.22 21.81 38.25
N LEU A 96 -1.69 21.27 39.35
CA LEU A 96 -2.19 21.60 40.69
C LEU A 96 -1.85 23.07 41.05
N PRO A 97 -2.75 23.78 41.77
CA PRO A 97 -2.46 25.14 42.22
C PRO A 97 -1.26 25.15 43.19
N PRO A 98 -0.42 26.20 43.17
CA PRO A 98 0.74 26.28 44.05
C PRO A 98 0.30 26.35 45.52
N ALA A 99 0.89 25.49 46.34
CA ALA A 99 0.66 25.49 47.78
C ALA A 99 1.47 26.62 48.46
N LEU A 100 0.87 27.29 49.44
CA LEU A 100 1.59 28.25 50.28
C LEU A 100 2.47 27.47 51.26
N ILE A 101 3.79 27.58 51.09
CA ILE A 101 4.77 27.01 52.02
C ILE A 101 5.29 28.17 52.89
N LEU A 102 4.98 28.13 54.18
CA LEU A 102 5.49 29.10 55.14
C LEU A 102 6.84 28.62 55.70
N PRO A 103 7.79 29.53 55.98
CA PRO A 103 9.01 29.19 56.71
C PRO A 103 8.67 28.53 58.06
N GLU A 104 9.44 27.51 58.44
CA GLU A 104 9.28 26.85 59.75
C GLU A 104 9.47 27.84 60.90
N GLU A 105 8.78 27.61 62.01
CA GLU A 105 8.93 28.47 63.18
C GLU A 105 10.38 28.45 63.70
N PRO A 106 10.97 29.61 64.03
CA PRO A 106 12.37 29.68 64.43
C PRO A 106 12.59 28.95 65.76
N SER A 107 13.61 28.09 65.79
CA SER A 107 13.99 27.34 66.98
C SER A 107 14.37 28.25 68.16
N ARG A 108 14.29 27.73 69.39
CA ARG A 108 14.50 28.52 70.64
C ARG A 108 15.85 29.25 70.67
N ILE A 109 16.89 28.72 70.01
CA ILE A 109 18.23 29.30 69.91
C ILE A 109 18.26 30.50 68.93
N VAL A 110 17.51 30.42 67.83
CA VAL A 110 17.43 31.48 66.81
C VAL A 110 16.68 32.70 67.36
N ARG A 111 15.68 32.50 68.21
CA ARG A 111 14.91 33.57 68.88
C ARG A 111 15.71 34.41 69.89
N LEU A 112 16.95 34.02 70.21
CA LEU A 112 17.86 34.81 71.06
C LEU A 112 18.66 35.86 70.28
N ARG A 113 18.69 35.79 68.93
CA ARG A 113 19.41 36.75 68.09
C ARG A 113 18.60 38.03 67.90
N ARG A 114 19.21 39.20 68.06
CA ARG A 114 18.54 40.50 67.81
C ARG A 114 18.06 40.59 66.35
N GLY A 115 16.82 41.03 66.14
CA GLY A 115 16.20 41.17 64.82
C GLY A 115 15.58 39.89 64.22
N TRP A 116 15.50 38.80 64.98
CA TRP A 116 14.91 37.53 64.50
C TRP A 116 13.44 37.65 64.09
N ARG A 117 12.65 38.49 64.79
CA ARG A 117 11.24 38.72 64.47
C ARG A 117 11.08 39.45 63.14
N GLU A 118 11.89 40.47 62.90
CA GLU A 118 11.91 41.23 61.63
C GLU A 118 12.28 40.29 60.48
N ARG A 119 13.35 39.50 60.61
CA ARG A 119 13.76 38.55 59.56
C ARG A 119 12.74 37.46 59.28
N HIS A 120 12.15 36.85 60.30
CA HIS A 120 11.11 35.83 60.09
C HIS A 120 9.83 36.44 59.49
N ALA A 121 9.47 37.66 59.89
CA ALA A 121 8.36 38.39 59.26
C ALA A 121 8.66 38.75 57.79
N GLU A 122 9.91 39.13 57.47
CA GLU A 122 10.39 39.33 56.10
C GLU A 122 10.34 38.03 55.29
N GLU A 123 10.77 36.90 55.84
CA GLU A 123 10.72 35.58 55.20
C GLU A 123 9.27 35.11 54.96
N VAL A 124 8.37 35.30 55.94
CA VAL A 124 6.94 35.01 55.79
C VAL A 124 6.29 35.92 54.74
N LEU A 125 6.63 37.21 54.74
CA LEU A 125 6.15 38.15 53.73
C LEU A 125 6.65 37.77 52.33
N ALA A 126 7.93 37.41 52.21
CA ALA A 126 8.52 36.94 50.96
C ALA A 126 7.88 35.63 50.46
N ALA A 127 7.59 34.69 51.35
CA ALA A 127 6.89 33.45 51.00
C ALA A 127 5.46 33.72 50.49
N ARG A 128 4.73 34.66 51.13
CA ARG A 128 3.40 35.08 50.68
C ARG A 128 3.43 35.83 49.35
N THR A 129 4.41 36.70 49.11
CA THR A 129 4.53 37.41 47.83
C THR A 129 4.93 36.48 46.70
N GLN A 130 5.85 35.54 46.95
CA GLN A 130 6.19 34.49 45.98
C GLN A 130 5.00 33.58 45.68
N HIS A 131 4.25 33.17 46.70
CA HIS A 131 3.03 32.38 46.52
C HIS A 131 1.96 33.13 45.71
N ALA A 132 1.72 34.41 46.01
CA ALA A 132 0.78 35.23 45.26
C ALA A 132 1.18 35.34 43.78
N ALA A 133 2.45 35.63 43.48
CA ALA A 133 2.95 35.68 42.11
C ALA A 133 2.85 34.32 41.40
N ALA A 134 3.14 33.21 42.12
CA ALA A 134 2.99 31.86 41.58
C ALA A 134 1.53 31.49 41.31
N ALA A 135 0.61 31.90 42.20
CA ALA A 135 -0.82 31.68 42.05
C ALA A 135 -1.38 32.44 40.84
N GLU A 136 -1.02 33.71 40.66
CA GLU A 136 -1.40 34.48 39.47
C GLU A 136 -0.83 33.87 38.18
N ALA A 137 0.41 33.41 38.20
CA ALA A 137 1.01 32.76 37.04
C ALA A 137 0.34 31.42 36.70
N TRP A 138 -0.03 30.63 37.72
CA TRP A 138 -0.80 29.40 37.55
C TRP A 138 -2.20 29.69 37.00
N GLU A 139 -2.90 30.69 37.54
CA GLU A 139 -4.24 31.06 37.08
C GLU A 139 -4.24 31.48 35.61
N ARG A 140 -3.25 32.26 35.16
CA ARG A 140 -3.07 32.58 33.73
C ARG A 140 -2.88 31.33 32.87
N ARG A 141 -2.00 30.40 33.27
CA ARG A 141 -1.78 29.15 32.53
C ARG A 141 -3.04 28.27 32.50
N GLU A 142 -3.78 28.22 33.60
CA GLU A 142 -5.03 27.43 33.66
C GLU A 142 -6.12 28.04 32.77
N GLN A 143 -6.25 29.37 32.73
CA GLN A 143 -7.16 30.06 31.81
C GLN A 143 -6.77 29.81 30.33
N GLU A 144 -5.48 29.89 30.00
CA GLU A 144 -4.98 29.57 28.66
C GLU A 144 -5.27 28.10 28.29
N ARG A 145 -5.03 27.16 29.21
CA ARG A 145 -5.31 25.73 29.02
C ARG A 145 -6.79 25.46 28.78
N ILE A 146 -7.68 26.05 29.59
CA ILE A 146 -9.14 25.92 29.42
C ILE A 146 -9.57 26.51 28.07
N ALA A 147 -9.03 27.66 27.67
CA ALA A 147 -9.34 28.27 26.38
C ALA A 147 -8.88 27.38 25.21
N LEU A 148 -7.67 26.81 25.29
CA LEU A 148 -7.15 25.87 24.30
C LEU A 148 -7.99 24.60 24.20
N LEU A 149 -8.37 24.01 25.35
CA LEU A 149 -9.24 22.85 25.40
C LEU A 149 -10.60 23.13 24.76
N ALA A 150 -11.24 24.25 25.12
CA ALA A 150 -12.52 24.66 24.54
C ALA A 150 -12.43 24.90 23.02
N SER A 151 -11.33 25.49 22.54
CA SER A 151 -11.11 25.63 21.08
C SER A 151 -10.92 24.28 20.40
N ALA A 152 -10.15 23.37 20.99
CA ALA A 152 -9.88 22.05 20.43
C ALA A 152 -11.14 21.18 20.40
N GLU A 153 -11.96 21.21 21.45
CA GLU A 153 -13.26 20.52 21.49
C GLU A 153 -14.20 21.06 20.40
N LYS A 154 -14.25 22.37 20.22
CA LYS A 154 -15.07 23.00 19.18
C LYS A 154 -14.60 22.67 17.76
N GLU A 155 -13.30 22.64 17.53
CA GLU A 155 -12.73 22.22 16.24
C GLU A 155 -13.02 20.75 15.96
N HIS A 156 -12.87 19.90 16.97
CA HIS A 156 -13.21 18.48 16.87
C HIS A 156 -14.69 18.26 16.56
N GLU A 157 -15.58 18.95 17.26
CA GLU A 157 -17.02 18.88 17.02
C GLU A 157 -17.37 19.30 15.58
N ARG A 158 -16.78 20.40 15.09
CA ARG A 158 -16.95 20.85 13.70
C ARG A 158 -16.47 19.80 12.71
N ALA A 159 -15.27 19.26 12.90
CA ALA A 159 -14.72 18.22 12.04
C ALA A 159 -15.62 16.97 12.04
N GLN A 160 -16.17 16.59 13.19
CA GLN A 160 -17.10 15.46 13.30
C GLN A 160 -18.45 15.76 12.61
N GLN A 161 -18.98 16.97 12.75
CA GLN A 161 -20.20 17.38 12.06
C GLN A 161 -20.01 17.40 10.53
N ASP A 162 -18.88 17.91 10.04
CA ASP A 162 -18.58 17.96 8.62
C ASP A 162 -18.37 16.53 8.05
N LEU A 163 -17.67 15.66 8.78
CA LEU A 163 -17.55 14.24 8.43
C LEU A 163 -18.92 13.55 8.37
N ASN A 164 -19.77 13.76 9.37
CA ASN A 164 -21.11 13.16 9.40
C ASN A 164 -21.98 13.67 8.25
N ARG A 165 -21.88 14.96 7.88
CA ARG A 165 -22.59 15.52 6.73
C ARG A 165 -22.12 14.91 5.41
N GLU A 166 -20.82 14.71 5.27
CA GLU A 166 -20.21 14.07 4.10
C GLU A 166 -20.70 12.62 3.97
N ILE A 167 -20.60 11.83 5.04
CA ILE A 167 -21.08 10.44 5.06
C ILE A 167 -22.58 10.39 4.76
N ALA A 168 -23.38 11.25 5.39
CA ALA A 168 -24.82 11.28 5.13
C ALA A 168 -25.17 11.71 3.69
N ARG A 169 -24.33 12.53 3.03
CA ARG A 169 -24.50 12.86 1.61
C ARG A 169 -24.21 11.63 0.76
N GLN A 170 -23.09 10.97 1.01
CA GLN A 170 -22.71 9.75 0.30
C GLN A 170 -23.73 8.62 0.46
N HIS A 171 -24.29 8.43 1.66
CA HIS A 171 -25.37 7.47 1.90
C HIS A 171 -26.60 7.76 1.05
N ARG A 172 -27.02 9.04 0.98
CA ARG A 172 -28.14 9.44 0.11
C ARG A 172 -27.85 9.19 -1.37
N GLU A 173 -26.64 9.48 -1.83
CA GLU A 173 -26.25 9.21 -3.22
C GLU A 173 -26.33 7.69 -3.52
N VAL A 174 -25.86 6.84 -2.61
CA VAL A 174 -25.99 5.37 -2.74
C VAL A 174 -27.46 4.94 -2.74
N ASP A 175 -28.28 5.49 -1.85
CA ASP A 175 -29.72 5.17 -1.79
C ASP A 175 -30.47 5.60 -3.06
N GLU A 176 -30.13 6.76 -3.63
CA GLU A 176 -30.69 7.25 -4.89
C GLU A 176 -30.32 6.34 -6.07
N ILE A 177 -29.05 5.91 -6.14
CA ILE A 177 -28.60 4.97 -7.17
C ILE A 177 -29.27 3.61 -6.99
N HIS A 178 -29.37 3.11 -5.75
CA HIS A 178 -30.05 1.85 -5.47
C HIS A 178 -31.52 1.89 -5.89
N ALA A 179 -32.24 2.97 -5.57
CA ALA A 179 -33.62 3.16 -6.02
C ALA A 179 -33.73 3.24 -7.54
N GLY A 180 -32.79 3.92 -8.21
CA GLY A 180 -32.71 3.95 -9.68
C GLY A 180 -32.46 2.56 -10.28
N PHE A 181 -31.57 1.78 -9.68
CA PHE A 181 -31.25 0.42 -10.09
C PHE A 181 -32.49 -0.49 -9.98
N GLU A 182 -33.23 -0.40 -8.87
CA GLU A 182 -34.50 -1.12 -8.69
C GLU A 182 -35.56 -0.73 -9.73
N ALA A 183 -35.57 0.53 -10.17
CA ALA A 183 -36.48 1.06 -11.19
C ALA A 183 -36.01 0.86 -12.65
N ASP A 184 -34.93 0.09 -12.87
CA ASP A 184 -34.30 -0.13 -14.19
C ASP A 184 -33.86 1.18 -14.88
N ASP A 185 -33.49 2.20 -14.09
CA ASP A 185 -32.93 3.44 -14.63
C ASP A 185 -31.59 3.16 -15.34
N PRO A 186 -31.42 3.55 -16.61
CA PRO A 186 -30.22 3.26 -17.37
C PRO A 186 -28.93 3.75 -16.72
N SER A 187 -28.95 4.91 -16.06
CA SER A 187 -27.74 5.48 -15.48
C SER A 187 -27.32 4.74 -14.20
N ALA A 188 -28.29 4.35 -13.37
CA ALA A 188 -28.04 3.55 -12.17
C ALA A 188 -27.57 2.12 -12.51
N VAL A 189 -28.18 1.48 -13.51
CA VAL A 189 -27.76 0.16 -13.98
C VAL A 189 -26.33 0.18 -14.55
N VAL A 190 -26.03 1.16 -15.40
CA VAL A 190 -24.67 1.35 -15.93
C VAL A 190 -23.67 1.62 -14.82
N TRP A 191 -24.03 2.43 -13.82
CA TRP A 191 -23.17 2.70 -12.68
C TRP A 191 -22.87 1.43 -11.89
N TYR A 192 -23.90 0.64 -11.55
CA TYR A 192 -23.77 -0.61 -10.80
C TYR A 192 -22.79 -1.58 -11.48
N PHE A 193 -23.03 -1.89 -12.76
CA PHE A 193 -22.16 -2.80 -13.50
C PHE A 193 -20.77 -2.22 -13.73
N SER A 194 -20.62 -0.88 -13.72
CA SER A 194 -19.29 -0.25 -13.75
C SER A 194 -18.50 -0.51 -12.48
N GLU A 195 -19.14 -0.43 -11.31
CA GLU A 195 -18.49 -0.72 -10.04
C GLU A 195 -18.11 -2.20 -9.92
N VAL A 196 -18.98 -3.11 -10.36
CA VAL A 196 -18.69 -4.55 -10.44
C VAL A 196 -17.41 -4.81 -11.25
N LEU A 197 -17.33 -4.30 -12.49
CA LEU A 197 -16.16 -4.52 -13.36
C LEU A 197 -14.90 -3.76 -12.90
N ARG A 198 -15.04 -2.70 -12.08
CA ARG A 198 -13.91 -1.99 -11.46
C ARG A 198 -13.31 -2.76 -10.29
N ALA A 199 -14.11 -3.57 -9.59
CA ALA A 199 -13.63 -4.41 -8.51
C ALA A 199 -12.78 -5.59 -9.03
N SER A 200 -12.93 -5.96 -10.29
CA SER A 200 -12.16 -7.01 -10.96
C SER A 200 -10.64 -6.77 -10.89
N SER A 201 -9.90 -7.78 -10.46
CA SER A 201 -8.43 -7.74 -10.43
C SER A 201 -7.83 -8.35 -11.71
N TYR A 202 -6.85 -7.66 -12.29
CA TYR A 202 -6.12 -8.07 -13.49
C TYR A 202 -4.60 -7.99 -13.31
N PRO A 203 -3.81 -8.74 -14.09
CA PRO A 203 -2.35 -8.61 -14.12
C PRO A 203 -1.89 -7.20 -14.52
N GLU A 204 -0.64 -6.87 -14.16
CA GLU A 204 -0.03 -5.58 -14.52
C GLU A 204 -0.04 -5.36 -16.04
N GLY A 205 -0.39 -4.13 -16.46
CA GLY A 205 -0.44 -3.72 -17.87
C GLY A 205 -1.81 -3.90 -18.54
N PHE A 206 -2.81 -4.42 -17.83
CA PHE A 206 -4.19 -4.45 -18.31
C PHE A 206 -4.83 -3.06 -18.36
N PRO A 207 -5.60 -2.74 -19.42
CA PRO A 207 -6.19 -1.41 -19.57
C PRO A 207 -7.38 -1.14 -18.64
N GLN A 208 -8.22 -2.16 -18.38
CA GLN A 208 -9.47 -2.08 -17.60
C GLN A 208 -10.32 -0.83 -17.93
N GLN A 209 -10.50 -0.58 -19.23
CA GLN A 209 -11.27 0.55 -19.73
C GLN A 209 -12.48 0.05 -20.50
N PHE A 210 -13.65 0.61 -20.19
CA PHE A 210 -14.88 0.22 -20.83
C PHE A 210 -15.90 1.36 -20.83
N LYS A 211 -16.88 1.24 -21.72
CA LYS A 211 -18.09 2.07 -21.76
C LYS A 211 -19.30 1.17 -21.84
N MET A 212 -20.39 1.59 -21.22
CA MET A 212 -21.61 0.80 -21.19
C MET A 212 -22.84 1.65 -21.47
N ALA A 213 -23.84 1.01 -22.07
CA ALA A 213 -25.17 1.54 -22.26
C ALA A 213 -26.19 0.44 -21.94
N PHE A 214 -27.27 0.82 -21.25
CA PHE A 214 -28.35 -0.09 -20.88
C PHE A 214 -29.65 0.30 -21.60
N VAL A 215 -30.36 -0.71 -22.11
CA VAL A 215 -31.68 -0.58 -22.73
C VAL A 215 -32.69 -1.30 -21.83
N PRO A 216 -33.52 -0.56 -21.06
CA PRO A 216 -34.44 -1.15 -20.09
C PRO A 216 -35.47 -2.10 -20.70
N GLU A 217 -36.01 -1.76 -21.87
CA GLU A 217 -37.10 -2.51 -22.50
C GLU A 217 -36.72 -3.96 -22.85
N SER A 218 -35.44 -4.18 -23.17
CA SER A 218 -34.88 -5.49 -23.49
C SER A 218 -33.91 -6.02 -22.45
N LYS A 219 -33.75 -5.30 -21.32
CA LYS A 219 -32.75 -5.55 -20.28
C LYS A 219 -31.38 -5.90 -20.85
N GLN A 220 -30.99 -5.12 -21.86
CA GLN A 220 -29.78 -5.35 -22.64
C GLN A 220 -28.70 -4.38 -22.19
N LEU A 221 -27.52 -4.92 -21.86
CA LEU A 221 -26.32 -4.13 -21.60
C LEU A 221 -25.36 -4.27 -22.78
N VAL A 222 -25.02 -3.14 -23.40
CA VAL A 222 -24.00 -3.06 -24.43
C VAL A 222 -22.72 -2.55 -23.77
N ILE A 223 -21.62 -3.29 -23.93
CA ILE A 223 -20.31 -2.92 -23.40
C ILE A 223 -19.29 -2.81 -24.53
N GLU A 224 -18.57 -1.70 -24.56
CA GLU A 224 -17.32 -1.55 -25.33
C GLU A 224 -16.15 -1.73 -24.37
N TYR A 225 -15.31 -2.72 -24.59
CA TYR A 225 -14.22 -3.07 -23.68
C TYR A 225 -12.85 -3.00 -24.36
N ALA A 226 -11.92 -2.27 -23.75
CA ALA A 226 -10.53 -2.22 -24.20
C ALA A 226 -9.82 -3.54 -23.84
N LEU A 227 -9.52 -4.34 -24.85
CA LEU A 227 -8.81 -5.61 -24.71
C LEU A 227 -7.32 -5.38 -24.47
N PRO A 228 -6.64 -6.32 -23.78
CA PRO A 228 -5.21 -6.21 -23.51
C PRO A 228 -4.42 -6.14 -24.83
N PRO A 229 -3.33 -5.36 -24.90
CA PRO A 229 -2.50 -5.27 -26.10
C PRO A 229 -1.67 -6.56 -26.30
N TYR A 230 -1.25 -6.82 -27.54
CA TYR A 230 -0.45 -8.01 -27.87
C TYR A 230 0.91 -8.03 -27.17
N GLU A 231 1.45 -6.85 -26.85
CA GLU A 231 2.70 -6.65 -26.13
C GLU A 231 2.68 -7.23 -24.71
N LEU A 232 1.49 -7.48 -24.15
CA LEU A 232 1.34 -8.15 -22.86
C LEU A 232 1.85 -9.61 -22.91
N ILE A 233 1.88 -10.24 -24.09
CA ILE A 233 2.41 -11.60 -24.25
C ILE A 233 3.93 -11.56 -24.35
N PRO A 234 4.68 -12.14 -23.37
CA PRO A 234 6.13 -12.06 -23.35
C PRO A 234 6.78 -12.66 -24.59
N GLU A 235 7.76 -11.94 -25.14
CA GLU A 235 8.56 -12.43 -26.27
C GLU A 235 9.55 -13.52 -25.86
N VAL A 236 9.93 -13.54 -24.58
CA VAL A 236 10.88 -14.51 -24.03
C VAL A 236 10.13 -15.79 -23.63
N ALA A 237 10.66 -16.94 -24.03
CA ALA A 237 10.19 -18.25 -23.59
C ALA A 237 10.95 -18.76 -22.38
N SER A 238 12.28 -18.64 -22.38
CA SER A 238 13.12 -19.06 -21.26
C SER A 238 14.46 -18.35 -21.26
N ARG A 239 15.15 -18.38 -20.11
CA ARG A 239 16.48 -17.83 -19.90
C ARG A 239 17.41 -18.92 -19.39
N ARG A 240 18.67 -18.90 -19.85
CA ARG A 240 19.70 -19.86 -19.45
C ARG A 240 21.04 -19.17 -19.33
N TYR A 241 21.77 -19.47 -18.26
CA TYR A 241 23.16 -19.07 -18.11
C TYR A 241 24.09 -19.90 -19.01
N VAL A 242 24.89 -19.22 -19.84
CA VAL A 242 25.87 -19.82 -20.73
C VAL A 242 27.26 -19.52 -20.20
N LYS A 243 27.83 -20.48 -19.47
CA LYS A 243 29.15 -20.38 -18.83
C LYS A 243 30.28 -19.96 -19.77
N ALA A 244 30.24 -20.38 -21.04
CA ALA A 244 31.27 -20.06 -22.02
C ALA A 244 31.36 -18.56 -22.34
N LYS A 245 30.27 -17.81 -22.19
CA LYS A 245 30.18 -16.37 -22.45
C LYS A 245 29.94 -15.53 -21.19
N ASP A 246 29.76 -16.18 -20.05
CA ASP A 246 29.36 -15.56 -18.78
C ASP A 246 28.08 -14.69 -18.84
N GLU A 247 27.12 -15.10 -19.68
CA GLU A 247 25.92 -14.33 -19.98
C GLU A 247 24.65 -15.17 -19.79
N ILE A 248 23.54 -14.51 -19.44
CA ILE A 248 22.21 -15.11 -19.42
C ILE A 248 21.56 -14.85 -20.78
N PHE A 249 21.46 -15.90 -21.58
CA PHE A 249 20.78 -15.86 -22.87
C PHE A 249 19.28 -16.07 -22.70
N SER A 250 18.50 -15.39 -23.54
CA SER A 250 17.05 -15.56 -23.63
C SER A 250 16.71 -16.29 -24.93
N THR A 251 15.76 -17.21 -24.87
CA THR A 251 15.18 -17.86 -26.04
C THR A 251 13.87 -17.17 -26.38
N SER A 252 13.63 -16.92 -27.67
CA SER A 252 12.37 -16.31 -28.12
C SER A 252 11.24 -17.34 -28.12
N ARG A 253 10.06 -16.89 -27.68
CA ARG A 253 8.81 -17.61 -27.78
C ARG A 253 8.36 -17.67 -29.24
N PRO A 254 8.03 -18.85 -29.79
CA PRO A 254 7.52 -18.96 -31.16
C PRO A 254 6.29 -18.07 -31.37
N MET A 255 6.20 -17.44 -32.55
CA MET A 255 5.07 -16.55 -32.88
C MET A 255 3.72 -17.29 -32.81
N THR A 256 3.69 -18.56 -33.20
CA THR A 256 2.48 -19.41 -33.10
C THR A 256 1.99 -19.53 -31.66
N GLN A 257 2.90 -19.76 -30.71
CA GLN A 257 2.58 -19.84 -29.29
C GLN A 257 2.13 -18.49 -28.74
N ARG A 258 2.79 -17.38 -29.13
CA ARG A 258 2.37 -16.04 -28.70
C ARG A 258 0.96 -15.68 -29.19
N LYS A 259 0.65 -15.98 -30.45
CA LYS A 259 -0.70 -15.78 -31.02
C LYS A 259 -1.76 -16.61 -30.29
N ALA A 260 -1.46 -17.88 -29.99
CA ALA A 260 -2.37 -18.75 -29.26
C ALA A 260 -2.65 -18.23 -27.84
N LEU A 261 -1.62 -17.78 -27.12
CA LEU A 261 -1.76 -17.18 -25.79
C LEU A 261 -2.58 -15.90 -25.83
N TYR A 262 -2.34 -15.05 -26.81
CA TYR A 262 -3.11 -13.82 -26.98
C TYR A 262 -4.58 -14.10 -27.27
N ALA A 263 -4.89 -15.02 -28.19
CA ALA A 263 -6.26 -15.41 -28.50
C ALA A 263 -6.98 -16.00 -27.27
N SER A 264 -6.29 -16.84 -26.49
CA SER A 264 -6.80 -17.35 -25.22
C SER A 264 -7.08 -16.23 -24.22
N LEU A 265 -6.15 -15.29 -24.05
CA LEU A 265 -6.30 -14.14 -23.16
C LEU A 265 -7.53 -13.29 -23.52
N VAL A 266 -7.69 -12.93 -24.80
CA VAL A 266 -8.84 -12.15 -25.28
C VAL A 266 -10.14 -12.90 -25.03
N SER A 267 -10.17 -14.21 -25.30
CA SER A 267 -11.35 -15.05 -25.04
C SER A 267 -11.70 -15.08 -23.55
N GLN A 268 -10.69 -15.26 -22.69
CA GLN A 268 -10.88 -15.28 -21.24
C GLN A 268 -11.39 -13.95 -20.69
N VAL A 269 -10.85 -12.82 -21.15
CA VAL A 269 -11.32 -11.49 -20.74
C VAL A 269 -12.78 -11.30 -21.14
N SER A 270 -13.12 -11.65 -22.38
CA SER A 270 -14.50 -11.53 -22.90
C SER A 270 -15.48 -12.38 -22.08
N LEU A 271 -15.15 -13.65 -21.85
CA LEU A 271 -15.98 -14.55 -21.06
C LEU A 271 -16.08 -14.13 -19.59
N ARG A 272 -14.97 -13.67 -19.01
CA ARG A 272 -14.92 -13.18 -17.63
C ARG A 272 -15.84 -11.99 -17.45
N THR A 273 -15.74 -10.98 -18.32
CA THR A 273 -16.61 -9.80 -18.25
C THR A 273 -18.08 -10.19 -18.36
N ILE A 274 -18.44 -11.08 -19.30
CA ILE A 274 -19.82 -11.56 -19.43
C ILE A 274 -20.27 -12.29 -18.16
N HIS A 275 -19.43 -13.15 -17.61
CA HIS A 275 -19.72 -13.91 -16.40
C HIS A 275 -19.92 -12.99 -15.18
N GLU A 276 -18.99 -12.07 -14.92
CA GLU A 276 -19.07 -11.07 -13.84
C GLU A 276 -20.38 -10.25 -13.94
N LEU A 277 -20.76 -9.82 -15.15
CA LEU A 277 -22.00 -9.08 -15.38
C LEU A 277 -23.25 -9.90 -15.09
N PHE A 278 -23.32 -11.16 -15.56
CA PHE A 278 -24.48 -12.01 -15.31
C PHE A 278 -24.57 -12.48 -13.85
N GLU A 279 -23.43 -12.71 -13.19
CA GLU A 279 -23.38 -13.10 -11.78
C GLU A 279 -23.82 -11.97 -10.86
N ALA A 280 -23.33 -10.76 -11.11
CA ALA A 280 -23.76 -9.57 -10.38
C ALA A 280 -25.23 -9.19 -10.68
N ALA A 281 -25.76 -9.58 -11.83
CA ALA A 281 -27.15 -9.34 -12.23
C ALA A 281 -28.14 -10.24 -11.48
N ARG A 282 -28.26 -10.05 -10.16
CA ARG A 282 -29.36 -10.61 -9.37
C ARG A 282 -30.69 -9.97 -9.77
N LEU A 283 -31.80 -10.62 -9.38
CA LEU A 283 -33.17 -10.13 -9.60
C LEU A 283 -33.59 -10.01 -11.08
N GLY A 284 -32.88 -10.65 -12.01
CA GLY A 284 -33.25 -10.67 -13.43
C GLY A 284 -33.16 -9.30 -14.10
N LYS A 285 -32.20 -8.48 -13.68
CA LYS A 285 -31.91 -7.12 -14.19
C LYS A 285 -31.30 -7.12 -15.59
N LEU A 286 -30.73 -8.25 -16.00
CA LEU A 286 -29.98 -8.40 -17.24
C LEU A 286 -30.45 -9.66 -17.96
N GLU A 287 -30.89 -9.52 -19.21
CA GLU A 287 -31.28 -10.66 -20.06
C GLU A 287 -30.30 -10.87 -21.22
N THR A 288 -29.64 -9.80 -21.69
CA THR A 288 -28.71 -9.86 -22.82
C THR A 288 -27.50 -8.97 -22.57
N VAL A 289 -26.31 -9.49 -22.88
CA VAL A 289 -25.05 -8.72 -22.94
C VAL A 289 -24.55 -8.70 -24.37
N VAL A 290 -24.24 -7.52 -24.88
CA VAL A 290 -23.52 -7.34 -26.15
C VAL A 290 -22.12 -6.85 -25.81
N PHE A 291 -21.14 -7.73 -25.97
CA PHE A 291 -19.74 -7.43 -25.70
C PHE A 291 -19.01 -7.05 -27.00
N ASN A 292 -18.48 -5.84 -27.04
CA ASN A 292 -17.69 -5.33 -28.16
C ASN A 292 -16.26 -5.05 -27.70
N GLY A 293 -15.34 -5.96 -28.04
CA GLY A 293 -13.92 -5.80 -27.73
C GLY A 293 -13.18 -4.96 -28.77
N TYR A 294 -12.32 -4.03 -28.32
CA TYR A 294 -11.41 -3.30 -29.19
C TYR A 294 -10.00 -3.26 -28.60
N VAL A 295 -8.98 -3.18 -29.45
CA VAL A 295 -7.59 -2.99 -29.02
C VAL A 295 -7.17 -1.57 -29.32
N GLU A 296 -6.73 -0.84 -28.30
CA GLU A 296 -6.07 0.44 -28.52
C GLU A 296 -4.67 0.21 -29.07
N THR A 297 -4.43 0.66 -30.29
CA THR A 297 -3.12 0.65 -30.92
C THR A 297 -2.64 2.08 -31.09
N VAL A 298 -1.35 2.31 -30.85
CA VAL A 298 -0.73 3.58 -31.22
C VAL A 298 -0.11 3.39 -32.60
N ASP A 299 -0.53 4.20 -33.56
CA ASP A 299 0.09 4.24 -34.87
C ASP A 299 1.56 4.64 -34.74
N LYS A 300 2.48 3.73 -35.08
CA LYS A 300 3.94 3.97 -34.99
C LYS A 300 4.42 5.07 -35.95
N ALA A 301 3.67 5.40 -36.99
CA ALA A 301 4.00 6.44 -37.97
C ALA A 301 3.45 7.83 -37.59
N THR A 302 2.28 7.90 -36.94
CA THR A 302 1.60 9.18 -36.67
C THR A 302 1.52 9.55 -35.19
N GLY A 303 1.84 8.62 -34.28
CA GLY A 303 1.72 8.83 -32.83
C GLY A 303 0.28 8.99 -32.34
N ARG A 304 -0.71 8.73 -33.20
CA ARG A 304 -2.13 8.87 -32.87
C ARG A 304 -2.68 7.53 -32.33
N ARG A 305 -3.54 7.63 -31.32
CA ARG A 305 -4.31 6.50 -30.81
C ARG A 305 -5.36 6.09 -31.86
N MET A 306 -5.39 4.81 -32.20
CA MET A 306 -6.36 4.19 -33.10
C MET A 306 -7.00 3.00 -32.37
N SER A 307 -8.33 2.91 -32.36
CA SER A 307 -9.02 1.70 -31.91
C SER A 307 -9.25 0.79 -33.11
N SER A 308 -8.78 -0.45 -33.06
CA SER A 308 -9.16 -1.47 -34.03
C SER A 308 -10.13 -2.44 -33.36
N PRO A 309 -11.31 -2.71 -33.95
CA PRO A 309 -12.16 -3.79 -33.49
C PRO A 309 -11.40 -5.13 -33.63
N VAL A 310 -11.64 -6.05 -32.70
CA VAL A 310 -11.13 -7.41 -32.84
C VAL A 310 -12.12 -8.16 -33.73
N GLU A 311 -11.69 -8.48 -34.95
CA GLU A 311 -12.44 -9.36 -35.85
C GLU A 311 -12.23 -10.82 -35.44
N ASP A 312 -13.32 -11.59 -35.36
CA ASP A 312 -13.35 -13.04 -35.04
C ASP A 312 -12.53 -13.91 -36.01
#